data_AF-A0A958XY16-F1
#
_entry.id   AF-A0A958XY16-F1
#
_cell.length_a   1.000
_cell.length_b   1.000
_cell.length_c   1.000
_cell.angle_alpha   90.00
_cell.angle_beta   90.00
_cell.angle_gamma   90.00
#
_symmetry.space_group_name_H-M   'P 1'
#
loop_
_entity.id
_entity.type
_entity.pdbx_description
1 polymer ?
#
loop_
_entity_poly.entity_id
_entity_poly.type
_entity_poly.pdbx_seq_one_letter_code
_entity_poly.pdbx_strand_id
1 'polypeptide(L)'
;MQYLYGAALVLACFFPLGISAQVDENATAELLENFFRDNEQATESDAQQFLENLEIYRNRPLDLNRAGRDELLGLHLLNELQVENFLTYRDRFGPLLNEYEL
;
A
#
# COMPACT_ATOMS: atom_id res chain seq x y z
N MET A 1 -18.15 -3.59 -50.52
CA MET A 1 -17.10 -4.48 -50.01
C MET A 1 -15.98 -3.75 -49.26
N GLN A 2 -15.55 -2.54 -49.66
CA GLN A 2 -14.44 -1.80 -49.02
C GLN A 2 -14.79 -1.22 -47.63
N TYR A 3 -16.03 -0.78 -47.42
CA TYR A 3 -16.51 -0.24 -46.13
C TYR A 3 -16.63 -1.28 -45.00
N LEU A 4 -16.70 -2.57 -45.34
CA LEU A 4 -16.84 -3.66 -44.36
C LEU A 4 -15.54 -3.88 -43.57
N TYR A 5 -14.38 -3.74 -44.25
CA TYR A 5 -13.06 -3.85 -43.62
C TYR A 5 -12.74 -2.65 -42.72
N GLY A 6 -13.22 -1.45 -43.07
CA GLY A 6 -13.06 -0.26 -42.24
C GLY A 6 -13.81 -0.36 -40.90
N ALA A 7 -15.04 -0.90 -40.94
CA ALA A 7 -15.83 -1.14 -39.72
C ALA A 7 -15.20 -2.19 -38.79
N ALA A 8 -14.59 -3.23 -39.35
CA ALA A 8 -13.90 -4.27 -38.57
C ALA A 8 -12.64 -3.74 -37.85
N LEU A 9 -11.91 -2.80 -38.48
CA LEU A 9 -10.69 -2.21 -37.92
C LEU A 9 -10.99 -1.27 -36.73
N VAL A 10 -12.10 -0.53 -36.79
CA VAL A 10 -12.56 0.34 -35.69
C VAL A 10 -13.02 -0.48 -34.49
N LEU A 11 -13.63 -1.64 -34.72
CA LEU A 11 -14.11 -2.53 -33.65
C LEU A 11 -12.97 -3.22 -32.89
N ALA A 12 -11.83 -3.46 -33.56
CA ALA A 12 -10.63 -4.03 -32.95
C ALA A 12 -9.94 -3.08 -31.96
N CYS A 13 -10.08 -1.76 -32.12
CA CYS A 13 -9.50 -0.77 -31.19
C CYS A 13 -10.21 -0.68 -29.84
N PHE A 14 -11.41 -1.26 -29.71
CA PHE A 14 -12.15 -1.34 -28.44
C PHE A 14 -11.92 -2.64 -27.68
N PHE A 15 -11.02 -3.51 -28.16
CA PHE A 15 -10.64 -4.70 -27.40
C PHE A 15 -9.72 -4.26 -26.27
N PRO A 16 -10.14 -4.30 -24.99
CA PRO A 16 -9.26 -3.95 -23.89
C PRO A 16 -8.14 -4.99 -23.87
N LEU A 17 -6.94 -4.56 -24.27
CA LEU A 17 -5.72 -5.28 -23.94
C LEU A 17 -5.66 -5.31 -22.42
N GLY A 18 -5.82 -6.51 -21.85
CA GLY A 18 -5.76 -6.71 -20.42
C GLY A 18 -4.45 -6.13 -19.88
N ILE A 19 -4.54 -5.03 -19.14
CA ILE A 19 -3.42 -4.53 -18.36
C ILE A 19 -3.30 -5.48 -17.18
N SER A 20 -2.33 -6.40 -17.25
CA SER A 20 -1.91 -7.12 -16.06
C SER A 20 -1.31 -6.07 -15.12
N ALA A 21 -1.94 -5.86 -13.97
CA ALA A 21 -1.31 -5.13 -12.88
C ALA A 21 -0.04 -5.90 -12.48
N GLN A 22 1.11 -5.23 -12.47
CA GLN A 22 2.36 -5.83 -12.02
C GLN A 22 2.34 -5.92 -10.50
N VAL A 23 2.58 -7.11 -9.97
CA VAL A 23 2.95 -7.29 -8.55
C VAL A 23 4.45 -7.05 -8.48
N ASP A 24 4.86 -6.00 -7.77
CA ASP A 24 6.28 -5.72 -7.53
C ASP A 24 6.78 -6.68 -6.44
N GLU A 25 7.38 -7.79 -6.87
CA GLU A 25 7.95 -8.81 -5.98
C GLU A 25 9.10 -8.24 -5.12
N ASN A 26 9.82 -7.24 -5.62
CA ASN A 26 10.92 -6.61 -4.89
C ASN A 26 10.41 -5.81 -3.69
N ALA A 27 9.32 -5.05 -3.87
CA ALA A 27 8.73 -4.26 -2.79
C ALA A 27 8.26 -5.15 -1.61
N THR A 28 7.71 -6.33 -1.91
CA THR A 28 7.26 -7.27 -0.87
C THR A 28 8.44 -7.89 -0.12
N ALA A 29 9.52 -8.21 -0.84
CA ALA A 29 10.75 -8.73 -0.23
C ALA A 29 11.40 -7.70 0.71
N GLU A 30 11.46 -6.43 0.32
CA GLU A 30 11.98 -5.34 1.16
C GLU A 30 11.15 -5.14 2.44
N LEU A 31 9.82 -5.23 2.34
CA LEU A 31 8.93 -5.15 3.51
C LEU A 31 9.18 -6.28 4.50
N LEU A 32 9.33 -7.51 4.01
CA LEU A 32 9.65 -8.67 4.85
C LEU A 32 11.04 -8.53 5.49
N GLU A 33 12.03 -8.06 4.74
CA GLU A 33 13.37 -7.82 5.28
C GLU A 33 13.33 -6.81 6.43
N ASN A 34 12.63 -5.67 6.25
CA ASN A 34 12.46 -4.67 7.30
C ASN A 34 11.71 -5.24 8.51
N PHE A 35 10.64 -6.01 8.28
CA PHE A 35 9.88 -6.66 9.34
C PHE A 35 10.75 -7.57 10.21
N PHE A 36 11.57 -8.44 9.60
CA PHE A 36 12.47 -9.33 10.36
C PHE A 36 13.64 -8.59 11.01
N ARG A 37 14.12 -7.51 10.39
CA ARG A 37 15.15 -6.64 10.97
C ARG A 37 14.66 -5.98 12.25
N ASP A 38 13.42 -5.50 12.26
CA ASP A 38 12.82 -4.84 13.41
C ASP A 38 12.27 -5.84 14.45
N ASN A 39 12.02 -7.09 14.04
CA ASN A 39 11.50 -8.16 14.89
C ASN A 39 12.39 -9.42 14.81
N GLU A 40 13.57 -9.39 15.43
CA GLU A 40 14.58 -10.47 15.34
C GLU A 40 14.06 -11.86 15.77
N GLN A 41 13.01 -11.92 16.59
CA GLN A 41 12.40 -13.17 17.08
C GLN A 41 11.15 -13.59 16.30
N ALA A 42 10.75 -12.83 15.28
CA ALA A 42 9.58 -13.13 14.48
C ALA A 42 9.76 -14.44 13.69
N THR A 43 8.69 -15.20 13.62
CA THR A 43 8.59 -16.44 12.86
C THR A 43 7.98 -16.18 11.48
N GLU A 44 8.06 -17.17 10.58
CA GLU A 44 7.35 -17.13 9.31
C GLU A 44 5.83 -16.95 9.48
N SER A 45 5.26 -17.47 10.57
CA SER A 45 3.83 -17.29 10.88
C SER A 45 3.52 -15.83 11.21
N ASP A 46 4.40 -15.14 11.92
CA ASP A 46 4.23 -13.72 12.27
C ASP A 46 4.33 -12.85 11.00
N ALA A 47 5.27 -13.18 10.11
CA ALA A 47 5.40 -12.52 8.82
C ALA A 47 4.17 -12.72 7.92
N GLN A 48 3.60 -13.93 7.89
CA GLN A 48 2.36 -14.20 7.17
C GLN A 48 1.19 -13.39 7.73
N GLN A 49 1.05 -13.33 9.06
CA GLN A 49 0.03 -12.51 9.71
C GLN A 49 0.23 -11.01 9.42
N PHE A 50 1.48 -10.54 9.38
CA PHE A 50 1.81 -9.18 8.98
C PHE A 50 1.33 -8.87 7.55
N LEU A 51 1.61 -9.74 6.57
CA LEU A 51 1.14 -9.55 5.19
C LEU A 51 -0.40 -9.58 5.09
N GLU A 52 -1.07 -10.47 5.83
CA GLU A 52 -2.53 -10.52 5.90
C GLU A 52 -3.12 -9.22 6.47
N ASN A 53 -2.50 -8.67 7.52
CA ASN A 53 -2.90 -7.37 8.08
C ASN A 53 -2.73 -6.24 7.06
N LEU A 54 -1.63 -6.21 6.30
CA LEU A 54 -1.45 -5.24 5.22
C LEU A 54 -2.52 -5.37 4.14
N GLU A 55 -2.93 -6.59 3.80
CA GLU A 55 -4.02 -6.81 2.85
C GLU A 55 -5.37 -6.32 3.39
N ILE A 56 -5.62 -6.46 4.70
CA ILE A 56 -6.78 -5.85 5.37
C ILE A 56 -6.73 -4.33 5.24
N TYR A 57 -5.58 -3.70 5.54
CA TYR A 57 -5.42 -2.24 5.43
C TYR A 57 -5.53 -1.74 3.99
N ARG A 58 -5.13 -2.55 3.00
CA ARG A 58 -5.34 -2.23 1.58
C ARG A 58 -6.83 -2.14 1.23
N ASN A 59 -7.65 -3.02 1.81
CA ASN A 59 -9.10 -3.03 1.58
C ASN A 59 -9.84 -2.02 2.49
N ARG A 60 -9.31 -1.75 3.67
CA ARG A 60 -9.87 -0.83 4.67
C ARG A 60 -8.73 0.01 5.25
N PRO A 61 -8.38 1.13 4.59
CA PRO A 61 -7.27 1.98 5.02
C PRO A 61 -7.45 2.50 6.44
N LEU A 62 -6.34 2.61 7.15
CA LEU A 62 -6.27 3.25 8.46
C LEU A 62 -6.54 4.75 8.31
N ASP A 63 -7.42 5.31 9.13
CA ASP A 63 -7.65 6.77 9.16
C ASP A 63 -6.46 7.45 9.83
N LEU A 64 -5.52 7.96 9.05
CA LEU A 64 -4.29 8.60 9.51
C LEU A 64 -4.54 9.85 10.38
N ASN A 65 -5.71 10.49 10.26
CA ASN A 65 -6.08 11.63 11.11
C ASN A 65 -6.56 11.21 12.50
N ARG A 66 -6.88 9.92 12.69
CA ARG A 66 -7.39 9.37 13.95
C ARG A 66 -6.49 8.29 14.55
N ALA A 67 -5.61 7.70 13.74
CA ALA A 67 -4.73 6.62 14.14
C ALA A 67 -3.88 7.00 15.37
N GLY A 68 -3.91 6.14 16.38
CA GLY A 68 -3.04 6.21 17.54
C GLY A 68 -1.63 5.69 17.26
N ARG A 69 -0.75 5.88 18.23
CA ARG A 69 0.65 5.42 18.19
C ARG A 69 0.78 3.92 17.90
N ASP A 70 0.02 3.11 18.65
CA ASP A 70 0.08 1.65 18.55
C ASP A 70 -0.47 1.16 17.20
N GLU A 71 -1.48 1.83 16.65
CA GLU A 71 -2.03 1.52 15.33
C GLU A 71 -1.01 1.80 14.23
N LEU A 72 -0.27 2.92 14.33
CA LEU A 72 0.78 3.28 13.38
C LEU A 72 2.00 2.35 13.47
N LEU A 73 2.44 2.01 14.68
CA LEU A 73 3.52 1.03 14.88
C LEU A 73 3.12 -0.37 14.41
N GLY A 74 1.85 -0.75 14.62
CA GLY A 74 1.31 -2.03 14.17
C GLY A 74 1.28 -2.21 12.65
N LEU A 75 1.50 -1.13 11.88
CA LEU A 75 1.71 -1.24 10.43
C LEU A 75 3.09 -1.82 10.08
N HIS A 76 4.07 -1.78 10.99
CA HIS A 76 5.48 -2.13 10.72
C HIS A 76 6.10 -1.40 9.51
N LEU A 77 5.52 -0.27 9.10
CA LEU A 77 6.01 0.58 8.00
C LEU A 77 6.83 1.77 8.50
N LEU A 78 6.63 2.14 9.77
CA LEU A 78 7.25 3.29 10.41
C LEU A 78 7.96 2.84 11.67
N ASN A 79 9.17 3.32 11.89
CA ASN A 79 9.86 3.15 13.16
C ASN A 79 9.33 4.15 14.21
N GLU A 80 9.73 3.93 15.47
CA GLU A 80 9.40 4.75 16.62
C GLU A 80 9.57 6.26 16.39
N LEU A 81 10.70 6.67 15.81
CA LEU A 81 11.00 8.07 15.55
C LEU A 81 10.06 8.66 14.47
N GLN A 82 9.76 7.88 13.43
CA GLN A 82 8.85 8.30 12.37
C GLN A 82 7.42 8.44 12.89
N VAL A 83 6.96 7.53 13.75
CA VAL A 83 5.64 7.62 14.40
C VAL A 83 5.57 8.86 15.29
N GLU A 84 6.59 9.13 16.09
CA GLU A 84 6.65 10.36 16.91
C GLU A 84 6.60 11.63 16.07
N ASN A 85 7.36 11.67 14.97
CA ASN A 85 7.36 12.81 14.06
C ASN A 85 5.99 13.00 13.41
N PHE A 86 5.33 11.92 13.02
CA PHE A 86 3.98 11.95 12.45
C PHE A 86 2.96 12.50 13.44
N LEU A 87 2.95 11.98 14.68
CA LEU A 87 2.03 12.45 15.73
C LEU A 87 2.29 13.92 16.08
N THR A 88 3.56 14.29 16.24
CA THR A 88 3.97 15.68 16.51
C THR A 88 3.55 16.63 15.39
N TYR A 89 3.67 16.19 14.13
CA TYR A 89 3.18 16.96 12.99
C TYR A 89 1.68 17.21 13.11
N ARG A 90 0.89 16.17 13.35
CA ARG A 90 -0.58 16.25 13.48
C ARG A 90 -1.00 17.16 14.63
N ASP A 91 -0.29 17.12 15.76
CA ASP A 91 -0.55 17.97 16.92
C ASP A 91 -0.24 19.45 16.65
N ARG A 92 0.80 19.72 15.85
CA ARG A 92 1.26 21.09 15.57
C ARG A 92 0.52 21.77 14.42
N PHE A 93 0.20 21.02 13.37
CA PHE A 93 -0.34 21.56 12.12
C PHE A 93 -1.80 21.19 11.90
N GLY A 94 -2.34 20.27 12.70
CA GLY A 94 -3.70 19.77 12.57
C GLY A 94 -3.78 18.54 11.68
N PRO A 95 -5.00 18.14 11.26
CA PRO A 95 -5.19 16.96 10.44
C PRO A 95 -4.56 17.11 9.05
N LEU A 96 -4.10 15.99 8.49
CA LEU A 96 -3.72 15.85 7.09
C LEU A 96 -4.91 16.25 6.22
N LEU A 97 -4.69 17.19 5.31
CA LEU A 97 -5.67 17.66 4.34
C LEU A 97 -5.72 16.73 3.12
N ASN A 98 -4.62 16.02 2.87
CA ASN A 98 -4.45 15.11 1.76
C ASN A 98 -3.49 13.96 2.14
N GLU A 99 -3.73 12.76 1.61
CA GLU A 99 -2.86 11.60 1.75
C GLU A 99 -1.45 11.80 1.17
N TYR A 100 -1.27 12.78 0.27
CA TYR A 100 0.02 13.13 -0.33
C TYR A 100 0.84 14.18 0.44
N GLU A 101 0.46 14.53 1.67
CA GLU A 101 1.24 15.45 2.53
C GLU A 101 2.43 14.76 3.24
N LEU A 102 2.60 13.46 3.01
CA LEU A 102 3.64 12.60 3.58
C LEU A 102 4.96 12.66 2.79
#